data_AF-A0A7S2F379-F1
#
_entry.id   AF-A0A7S2F379-F1
#
_cell.length_a   1.000
_cell.length_b   1.000
_cell.length_c   1.000
_cell.angle_alpha   90.00
_cell.angle_beta   90.00
_cell.angle_gamma   90.00
#
_symmetry.space_group_name_H-M   'P 1'
#
loop_
_entity.id
_entity.type
_entity.pdbx_description
1 polymer ?
#
loop_
_entity_poly.entity_id
_entity_poly.type
_entity_poly.pdbx_seq_one_letter_code
_entity_poly.pdbx_strand_id
1 'polypeptide(L)'
;VSSLAVCASLTQLTLQRQEPPASAVGPYATGMTPHNRIFKVKDGKYVYGQADPSVDADDLIATLANLNVDEALAHFRENFGALAVPVQTCAEMAALCSEGTSKSANFKKKDAGQGWAVETWEPTWFCFDGEPLSCRWPPTRAGSDAPEILSDLGYTAEQVADLQTSRAVVPTNWYKWDYSSK
;
A
#
# COMPACT_ATOMS: atom_id res chain seq x y z
N VAL A 1 6.50 15.36 -7.84
CA VAL A 1 6.33 14.07 -7.13
C VAL A 1 6.46 14.35 -5.64
N SER A 2 5.34 14.48 -4.95
CA SER A 2 5.27 14.72 -3.51
C SER A 2 5.62 13.44 -2.76
N SER A 3 6.55 13.52 -1.80
CA SER A 3 6.97 12.38 -0.99
C SER A 3 5.78 11.82 -0.20
N LEU A 4 5.68 10.50 -0.08
CA LEU A 4 4.66 9.85 0.76
C LEU A 4 4.79 10.28 2.23
N ALA A 5 5.94 10.82 2.65
CA ALA A 5 6.14 11.47 3.95
C ALA A 5 5.42 12.82 4.02
N VAL A 6 5.37 13.59 2.92
CA VAL A 6 4.54 14.81 2.83
C VAL A 6 3.07 14.44 2.88
N CYS A 7 2.64 13.36 2.20
CA CYS A 7 1.27 12.83 2.36
C CYS A 7 1.01 12.36 3.79
N ALA A 8 1.90 11.60 4.41
CA ALA A 8 1.72 11.09 5.77
C ALA A 8 1.71 12.22 6.81
N SER A 9 2.56 13.23 6.66
CA SER A 9 2.56 14.43 7.50
C SER A 9 1.33 15.30 7.27
N LEU A 10 0.87 15.47 6.03
CA LEU A 10 -0.41 16.15 5.75
C LEU A 10 -1.58 15.39 6.40
N THR A 11 -1.62 14.08 6.25
CA THR A 11 -2.62 13.20 6.88
C THR A 11 -2.53 13.26 8.42
N GLN A 12 -1.35 13.19 9.03
CA GLN A 12 -1.24 13.27 10.49
C GLN A 12 -1.53 14.67 11.04
N LEU A 13 -1.07 15.74 10.39
CA LEU A 13 -1.23 17.11 10.90
C LEU A 13 -2.63 17.68 10.65
N THR A 14 -3.31 17.27 9.57
CA THR A 14 -4.64 17.80 9.22
C THR A 14 -5.79 16.93 9.72
N LEU A 15 -5.54 15.68 10.14
CA LEU A 15 -6.57 14.75 10.62
C LEU A 15 -6.59 14.56 12.15
N GLN A 16 -5.67 15.16 12.91
CA GLN A 16 -5.69 15.13 14.38
C GLN A 16 -6.68 16.17 14.93
N ARG A 17 -7.92 15.75 15.13
CA ARG A 17 -8.90 16.45 15.98
C ARG A 17 -9.19 15.63 17.23
N GLN A 18 -9.52 16.31 18.33
CA GLN A 18 -9.95 15.66 19.57
C GLN A 18 -11.18 14.77 19.36
N GLU A 19 -12.14 15.24 18.56
CA GLU A 19 -13.26 14.43 18.07
C GLU A 19 -13.33 14.50 16.53
N PRO A 20 -13.27 13.36 15.83
CA PRO A 20 -13.39 13.34 14.38
C PRO A 20 -14.85 13.55 13.95
N PRO A 21 -15.11 14.33 12.88
CA PRO A 21 -16.48 14.50 12.37
C PRO A 21 -17.01 13.19 11.77
N ALA A 22 -18.34 13.06 11.67
CA ALA A 22 -18.99 11.88 11.08
C ALA A 22 -18.49 11.57 9.65
N SER A 23 -18.11 12.60 8.89
CA SER A 23 -17.54 12.48 7.54
C SER A 23 -16.14 11.86 7.51
N ALA A 24 -15.46 11.75 8.65
CA ALA A 24 -14.10 11.23 8.77
C ALA A 24 -14.04 9.84 9.45
N VAL A 25 -15.19 9.25 9.80
CA VAL A 25 -15.27 7.95 10.47
C VAL A 25 -16.15 6.97 9.71
N GLY A 26 -15.86 5.68 9.85
CA GLY A 26 -16.62 4.59 9.23
C GLY A 26 -16.22 4.26 7.79
N PRO A 27 -16.89 3.28 7.17
CA PRO A 27 -16.48 2.70 5.87
C PRO A 27 -16.64 3.66 4.68
N TYR A 28 -17.37 4.78 4.86
CA TYR A 28 -17.60 5.79 3.83
C TYR A 28 -17.01 7.15 4.21
N ALA A 29 -15.97 7.15 5.04
CA ALA A 29 -15.26 8.36 5.39
C ALA A 29 -14.75 9.07 4.12
N THR A 30 -15.02 10.36 4.03
CA THR A 30 -14.65 11.20 2.89
C THR A 30 -13.65 12.28 3.26
N GLY A 31 -13.56 12.70 4.52
CA GLY A 31 -12.56 13.68 4.97
C GLY A 31 -13.00 14.46 6.21
N MET A 32 -12.11 15.33 6.70
CA MET A 32 -12.33 16.11 7.93
C MET A 32 -13.19 17.35 7.73
N THR A 33 -13.34 17.81 6.50
CA THR A 33 -14.11 19.01 6.16
C THR A 33 -14.80 18.82 4.82
N PRO A 34 -15.89 19.56 4.52
CA PRO A 34 -16.52 19.54 3.20
C PRO A 34 -15.57 19.95 2.06
N HIS A 35 -14.54 20.75 2.35
CA HIS A 35 -13.62 21.33 1.37
C HIS A 35 -12.30 20.57 1.19
N ASN A 36 -11.88 19.82 2.22
CA ASN A 36 -10.67 18.99 2.21
C ASN A 36 -11.06 17.53 2.38
N ARG A 37 -11.37 16.88 1.26
CA ARG A 37 -12.00 15.56 1.22
C ARG A 37 -11.74 14.85 -0.11
N ILE A 38 -12.19 13.61 -0.15
CA ILE A 38 -12.40 12.83 -1.36
C ILE A 38 -13.68 13.33 -2.04
N PHE A 39 -13.54 13.70 -3.30
CA PHE A 39 -14.61 14.08 -4.22
C PHE A 39 -14.78 13.00 -5.28
N LYS A 40 -16.04 12.66 -5.56
CA LYS A 40 -16.37 11.79 -6.69
C LYS A 40 -16.34 12.62 -7.96
N VAL A 41 -15.69 12.10 -8.98
CA VAL A 41 -15.63 12.70 -10.32
C VAL A 41 -16.33 11.77 -11.32
N LYS A 42 -16.32 12.13 -12.60
CA LYS A 42 -16.93 11.34 -13.68
C LYS A 42 -16.38 9.89 -13.72
N ASP A 43 -17.16 9.00 -14.30
CA ASP A 43 -16.81 7.58 -14.53
C ASP A 43 -16.51 6.79 -13.24
N GLY A 44 -17.06 7.23 -12.11
CA GLY A 44 -16.89 6.55 -10.83
C GLY A 44 -15.48 6.65 -10.26
N LYS A 45 -14.67 7.58 -10.75
CA LYS A 45 -13.33 7.90 -10.22
C LYS A 45 -13.42 8.91 -9.09
N TYR A 46 -12.31 9.11 -8.38
CA TYR A 46 -12.24 9.99 -7.22
C TYR A 46 -10.94 10.79 -7.21
N VAL A 47 -10.99 12.00 -6.64
CA VAL A 47 -9.84 12.84 -6.36
C VAL A 47 -9.87 13.25 -4.89
N TYR A 48 -8.70 13.33 -4.25
CA TYR A 48 -8.57 14.05 -2.99
C TYR A 48 -8.16 15.48 -3.33
N GLY A 49 -8.93 16.45 -2.86
CA GLY A 49 -8.70 17.86 -3.12
C GLY A 49 -8.72 18.68 -1.84
N GLN A 50 -8.01 19.80 -1.87
CA GLN A 50 -8.06 20.82 -0.82
C GLN A 50 -8.63 22.09 -1.44
N ALA A 51 -9.69 22.63 -0.86
CA ALA A 51 -10.30 23.89 -1.27
C ALA A 51 -10.36 24.86 -0.08
N ASP A 52 -10.33 26.16 -0.37
CA ASP A 52 -10.52 27.19 0.65
C ASP A 52 -11.93 27.06 1.27
N PRO A 53 -12.09 27.21 2.60
CA PRO A 53 -13.40 27.20 3.25
C PRO A 53 -14.41 28.22 2.70
N SER A 54 -13.95 29.26 1.98
CA SER A 54 -14.83 30.23 1.31
C SER A 54 -15.52 29.70 0.06
N VAL A 55 -15.08 28.55 -0.49
CA VAL A 55 -15.70 27.92 -1.66
C VAL A 55 -17.02 27.26 -1.25
N ASP A 56 -18.04 27.34 -2.10
CA ASP A 56 -19.26 26.56 -1.87
C ASP A 56 -18.99 25.07 -2.14
N ALA A 57 -19.07 24.25 -1.08
CA ALA A 57 -18.75 22.84 -1.18
C ALA A 57 -19.75 22.05 -2.02
N ASP A 58 -21.03 22.44 -2.03
CA ASP A 58 -22.06 21.73 -2.79
C ASP A 58 -21.93 22.03 -4.29
N ASP A 59 -21.63 23.29 -4.64
CA ASP A 59 -21.33 23.69 -6.02
C ASP A 59 -20.04 23.03 -6.53
N LEU A 60 -19.00 22.96 -5.68
CA LEU A 60 -17.77 22.26 -6.00
C LEU A 60 -18.04 20.77 -6.27
N ILE A 61 -18.83 20.10 -5.42
CA ILE A 61 -19.20 18.69 -5.62
C ILE A 61 -19.96 18.51 -6.94
N ALA A 62 -20.94 19.37 -7.24
CA ALA A 62 -21.72 19.32 -8.46
C ALA A 62 -20.84 19.53 -9.71
N THR A 63 -19.90 20.47 -9.64
CA THR A 63 -18.93 20.74 -10.71
C THR A 63 -18.04 19.52 -10.96
N LEU A 64 -17.37 19.02 -9.91
CA LEU A 64 -16.41 17.92 -10.02
C LEU A 64 -17.06 16.62 -10.49
N ALA A 65 -18.33 16.37 -10.17
CA ALA A 65 -19.06 15.17 -10.62
C ALA A 65 -19.15 15.04 -12.15
N ASN A 66 -18.97 16.14 -12.89
CA ASN A 66 -19.03 16.17 -14.35
C ASN A 66 -17.65 16.15 -15.03
N LEU A 67 -16.57 16.28 -14.27
CA LEU A 67 -15.21 16.34 -14.77
C LEU A 67 -14.55 14.96 -14.72
N ASN A 68 -13.68 14.65 -15.67
CA ASN A 68 -12.76 13.52 -15.51
C ASN A 68 -11.65 13.87 -14.51
N VAL A 69 -10.76 12.91 -14.21
CA VAL A 69 -9.68 13.10 -13.22
C VAL A 69 -8.77 14.26 -13.59
N ASP A 70 -8.29 14.34 -14.83
CA ASP A 70 -7.34 15.38 -15.26
C ASP A 70 -7.99 16.77 -15.25
N GLU A 71 -9.25 16.85 -15.70
CA GLU A 71 -10.06 18.07 -15.64
C GLU A 71 -10.29 18.53 -14.21
N ALA A 72 -10.57 17.61 -13.28
CA ALA A 72 -10.73 17.93 -11.87
C ALA A 72 -9.43 18.45 -11.24
N LEU A 73 -8.28 17.83 -11.56
CA LEU A 73 -6.98 18.29 -11.08
C LEU A 73 -6.65 19.69 -11.62
N ALA A 74 -6.93 19.95 -12.89
CA ALA A 74 -6.79 21.27 -13.49
C ALA A 74 -7.72 22.29 -12.81
N HIS A 75 -8.97 21.90 -12.53
CA HIS A 75 -9.95 22.76 -11.86
C HIS A 75 -9.46 23.23 -10.50
N PHE A 76 -8.93 22.33 -9.65
CA PHE A 76 -8.35 22.71 -8.35
C PHE A 76 -7.16 23.66 -8.47
N ARG A 77 -6.27 23.39 -9.43
CA ARG A 77 -5.09 24.22 -9.66
C ARG A 77 -5.45 25.61 -10.15
N GLU A 78 -6.37 25.70 -11.11
CA GLU A 78 -6.65 26.94 -11.84
C GLU A 78 -7.64 27.85 -11.12
N ASN A 79 -8.63 27.28 -10.41
CA ASN A 79 -9.67 28.06 -9.75
C ASN A 79 -9.34 28.37 -8.29
N PHE A 80 -8.57 27.51 -7.62
CA PHE A 80 -8.27 27.65 -6.18
C PHE A 80 -6.79 27.79 -5.88
N GLY A 81 -5.90 27.60 -6.86
CA GLY A 81 -4.46 27.55 -6.60
C GLY A 81 -4.07 26.42 -5.63
N ALA A 82 -4.91 25.38 -5.55
CA ALA A 82 -4.84 24.38 -4.48
C ALA A 82 -4.40 23.01 -5.00
N LEU A 83 -3.95 22.16 -4.08
CA LEU A 83 -3.45 20.83 -4.38
C LEU A 83 -4.61 19.83 -4.48
N ALA A 84 -4.59 19.02 -5.52
CA ALA A 84 -5.42 17.83 -5.66
C ALA A 84 -4.59 16.66 -6.20
N VAL A 85 -4.99 15.45 -5.86
CA VAL A 85 -4.36 14.21 -6.31
C VAL A 85 -5.42 13.17 -6.68
N PRO A 86 -5.16 12.32 -7.69
CA PRO A 86 -6.06 11.22 -8.01
C PRO A 86 -6.08 10.20 -6.87
N VAL A 87 -7.25 9.68 -6.53
CA VAL A 87 -7.37 8.52 -5.65
C VAL A 87 -7.19 7.27 -6.50
N GLN A 88 -6.13 6.53 -6.23
CA GLN A 88 -5.77 5.33 -6.97
C GLN A 88 -6.09 4.08 -6.15
N THR A 89 -6.50 3.03 -6.86
CA THR A 89 -6.60 1.68 -6.28
C THR A 89 -5.21 1.10 -6.03
N CYS A 90 -5.12 0.08 -5.16
CA CYS A 90 -3.85 -0.62 -4.94
C CYS A 90 -3.27 -1.20 -6.25
N ALA A 91 -4.12 -1.66 -7.16
CA ALA A 91 -3.69 -2.19 -8.45
C ALA A 91 -3.11 -1.09 -9.38
N GLU A 92 -3.74 0.08 -9.43
CA GLU A 92 -3.23 1.23 -10.21
C GLU A 92 -1.90 1.74 -9.60
N MET A 93 -1.82 1.85 -8.27
CA MET A 93 -0.59 2.19 -7.56
C MET A 93 0.52 1.18 -7.84
N ALA A 94 0.21 -0.13 -7.80
CA ALA A 94 1.17 -1.19 -8.11
C ALA A 94 1.69 -1.04 -9.54
N ALA A 95 0.81 -0.86 -10.52
CA ALA A 95 1.21 -0.66 -11.91
C ALA A 95 2.14 0.55 -12.09
N LEU A 96 1.78 1.70 -11.52
CA LEU A 96 2.61 2.92 -11.60
C LEU A 96 3.98 2.78 -10.94
N CYS A 97 4.05 1.99 -9.87
CA CYS A 97 5.27 1.81 -9.08
C CYS A 97 6.05 0.54 -9.47
N SER A 98 5.58 -0.22 -10.47
CA SER A 98 6.25 -1.44 -10.96
C SER A 98 7.43 -1.15 -11.87
N GLU A 99 7.50 0.06 -12.45
CA GLU A 99 8.60 0.47 -13.34
C GLU A 99 9.93 0.72 -12.60
N GLY A 100 9.93 0.68 -11.26
CA GLY A 100 11.13 0.88 -10.44
C GLY A 100 11.61 2.34 -10.37
N THR A 101 10.89 3.27 -11.02
CA THR A 101 11.24 4.69 -11.13
C THR A 101 10.68 5.54 -9.98
N SER A 102 9.82 4.97 -9.14
CA SER A 102 9.18 5.69 -8.04
C SER A 102 10.15 5.90 -6.88
N LYS A 103 10.29 7.17 -6.50
CA LYS A 103 11.12 7.62 -5.36
C LYS A 103 10.50 7.34 -3.99
N SER A 104 9.27 6.81 -3.93
CA SER A 104 8.57 6.61 -2.66
C SER A 104 8.19 5.16 -2.38
N ALA A 105 7.82 4.41 -3.41
CA ALA A 105 7.51 3.00 -3.28
C ALA A 105 7.69 2.29 -4.61
N ASN A 106 8.22 1.07 -4.59
CA ASN A 106 8.26 0.20 -5.74
C ASN A 106 7.46 -1.07 -5.46
N PHE A 107 6.89 -1.67 -6.51
CA PHE A 107 6.34 -3.02 -6.43
C PHE A 107 7.26 -3.95 -7.20
N LYS A 108 7.76 -4.99 -6.52
CA LYS A 108 8.62 -5.99 -7.13
C LYS A 108 7.98 -7.36 -7.05
N LYS A 109 7.82 -7.99 -8.21
CA LYS A 109 7.50 -9.41 -8.29
C LYS A 109 8.72 -10.23 -7.92
N LYS A 110 8.54 -11.20 -7.03
CA LYS A 110 9.56 -12.12 -6.57
C LYS A 110 9.05 -13.53 -6.73
N ASP A 111 9.82 -14.33 -7.45
CA ASP A 111 9.56 -15.74 -7.69
C ASP A 111 10.63 -16.56 -6.98
N ALA A 112 10.20 -17.52 -6.17
CA ALA A 112 11.10 -18.44 -5.46
C ALA A 112 11.55 -19.62 -6.32
N GLY A 113 11.10 -19.72 -7.59
CA GLY A 113 11.35 -20.85 -8.48
C GLY A 113 10.60 -22.13 -8.07
N GLN A 114 9.69 -22.02 -7.10
CA GLN A 114 8.93 -23.15 -6.53
C GLN A 114 7.42 -23.04 -6.78
N GLY A 115 7.04 -22.30 -7.82
CA GLY A 115 5.63 -22.11 -8.24
C GLY A 115 4.87 -21.04 -7.45
N TRP A 116 5.58 -20.25 -6.63
CA TRP A 116 5.01 -19.11 -5.89
C TRP A 116 5.70 -17.83 -6.32
N ALA A 117 4.89 -16.92 -6.84
CA ALA A 117 5.27 -15.55 -7.08
C ALA A 117 4.45 -14.64 -6.16
N VAL A 118 5.11 -13.68 -5.51
CA VAL A 118 4.45 -12.62 -4.75
C VAL A 118 4.88 -11.28 -5.31
N GLU A 119 3.98 -10.32 -5.23
CA GLU A 119 4.32 -8.92 -5.48
C GLU A 119 4.50 -8.24 -4.13
N THR A 120 5.73 -7.77 -3.86
CA THR A 120 6.05 -7.09 -2.60
C THR A 120 6.07 -5.59 -2.81
N TRP A 121 5.40 -4.87 -1.91
CA TRP A 121 5.58 -3.43 -1.75
C TRP A 121 6.93 -3.16 -1.07
N GLU A 122 7.79 -2.41 -1.74
CA GLU A 122 9.10 -2.00 -1.26
C GLU A 122 9.12 -0.48 -1.02
N PRO A 123 9.12 -0.03 0.24
CA PRO A 123 9.22 1.39 0.55
C PRO A 123 10.60 1.93 0.14
N THR A 124 10.64 2.90 -0.78
CA THR A 124 11.89 3.57 -1.17
C THR A 124 12.10 4.93 -0.49
N TRP A 125 11.04 5.47 0.11
CA TRP A 125 11.07 6.68 0.94
C TRP A 125 11.79 6.55 2.29
N PHE A 126 11.99 5.34 2.81
CA PHE A 126 12.64 5.12 4.11
C PHE A 126 14.01 4.48 3.90
N CYS A 127 15.05 5.29 4.09
CA CYS A 127 16.45 4.89 3.94
C CYS A 127 17.19 5.26 5.24
N PHE A 128 17.83 4.29 5.90
CA PHE A 128 18.63 4.57 7.11
C PHE A 128 20.02 5.09 6.75
N ASP A 129 20.58 4.65 5.61
CA ASP A 129 21.92 4.99 5.11
C ASP A 129 21.92 5.45 3.64
N GLY A 130 20.85 6.12 3.20
CA GLY A 130 20.69 6.55 1.79
C GLY A 130 20.25 5.45 0.82
N GLU A 131 20.30 4.18 1.25
CA GLU A 131 19.78 3.04 0.49
C GLU A 131 18.40 2.59 1.01
N PRO A 132 17.42 2.34 0.12
CA PRO A 132 16.14 1.76 0.47
C PRO A 132 16.26 0.38 1.12
N LEU A 133 15.46 0.13 2.15
CA LEU A 133 15.27 -1.24 2.65
C LEU A 133 14.46 -2.06 1.64
N SER A 134 15.02 -3.17 1.17
CA SER A 134 14.34 -4.15 0.32
C SER A 134 14.10 -5.43 1.11
N CYS A 135 12.92 -6.02 0.91
CA CYS A 135 12.70 -7.41 1.33
C CYS A 135 13.56 -8.31 0.43
N ARG A 136 14.74 -8.69 0.91
CA ARG A 136 15.80 -9.24 0.05
C ARG A 136 15.42 -10.53 -0.68
N TRP A 137 14.53 -11.34 -0.11
CA TRP A 137 14.31 -12.71 -0.53
C TRP A 137 12.89 -12.94 -1.07
N PRO A 138 12.73 -13.85 -2.06
CA PRO A 138 11.42 -14.34 -2.45
C PRO A 138 10.77 -15.13 -1.32
N PRO A 139 9.45 -15.35 -1.36
CA PRO A 139 8.73 -16.13 -0.35
C PRO A 139 9.24 -17.57 -0.35
N THR A 140 9.66 -18.07 0.81
CA THR A 140 10.11 -19.46 0.97
C THR A 140 9.04 -20.30 1.66
N ARG A 141 9.17 -21.63 1.59
CA ARG A 141 8.26 -22.53 2.30
C ARG A 141 8.58 -22.46 3.79
N ALA A 142 7.56 -22.52 4.64
CA ALA A 142 7.79 -22.62 6.08
C ALA A 142 8.71 -23.82 6.36
N GLY A 143 9.81 -23.58 7.09
CA GLY A 143 10.81 -24.59 7.42
C GLY A 143 11.80 -24.94 6.31
N SER A 144 11.79 -24.30 5.13
CA SER A 144 12.75 -24.60 4.05
C SER A 144 14.20 -24.41 4.46
N ASP A 145 14.42 -23.39 5.29
CA ASP A 145 15.76 -22.96 5.68
C ASP A 145 16.20 -23.66 6.98
N ALA A 146 15.34 -24.50 7.57
CA ALA A 146 15.62 -25.15 8.86
C ALA A 146 16.87 -26.05 8.83
N PRO A 147 17.14 -26.86 7.78
CA PRO A 147 18.37 -27.65 7.74
C PRO A 147 19.64 -26.81 7.72
N GLU A 148 19.65 -25.72 6.94
CA GLU A 148 20.79 -24.79 6.83
C GLU A 148 21.01 -24.07 8.16
N ILE A 149 19.95 -23.50 8.75
CA ILE A 149 20.00 -22.83 10.06
C ILE A 149 20.50 -23.78 11.17
N LEU A 150 20.03 -25.02 11.19
CA LEU A 150 20.46 -25.99 12.21
C LEU A 150 21.91 -26.43 12.01
N SER A 151 22.36 -26.55 10.76
CA SER A 151 23.77 -26.80 10.44
C SER A 151 24.65 -25.64 10.93
N ASP A 152 24.23 -24.39 10.70
CA ASP A 152 24.94 -23.19 11.18
C ASP A 152 25.02 -23.12 12.72
N LEU A 153 24.04 -23.70 13.40
CA LEU A 153 24.01 -23.86 14.86
C LEU A 153 24.80 -25.07 15.36
N GLY A 154 25.42 -25.85 14.48
CA GLY A 154 26.31 -26.97 14.81
C GLY A 154 25.64 -28.34 14.92
N TYR A 155 24.39 -28.49 14.45
CA TYR A 155 23.72 -29.80 14.39
C TYR A 155 24.24 -30.61 13.21
N THR A 156 24.43 -31.93 13.41
CA THR A 156 24.77 -32.84 12.30
C THR A 156 23.56 -33.15 11.43
N ALA A 157 23.81 -33.64 10.22
CA ALA A 157 22.74 -34.06 9.31
C ALA A 157 21.84 -35.14 9.94
N GLU A 158 22.39 -36.08 10.73
CA GLU A 158 21.57 -37.08 11.43
C GLU A 158 20.67 -36.43 12.49
N GLN A 159 21.21 -35.50 13.29
CA GLN A 159 20.42 -34.81 14.32
C GLN A 159 19.29 -33.97 13.71
N VAL A 160 19.54 -33.33 12.56
CA VAL A 160 18.48 -32.62 11.82
C VAL A 160 17.40 -33.58 11.33
N ALA A 161 17.78 -34.75 10.81
CA ALA A 161 16.83 -35.77 10.38
C ALA A 161 15.98 -36.32 11.56
N ASP A 162 16.58 -36.50 12.74
CA ASP A 162 15.88 -36.91 13.95
C ASP A 162 14.88 -35.83 14.41
N LEU A 163 15.25 -34.55 14.33
CA LEU A 163 14.36 -33.42 14.65
C LEU A 163 13.17 -33.32 13.67
N GLN A 164 13.38 -33.62 12.38
CA GLN A 164 12.31 -33.68 11.39
C GLN A 164 11.39 -34.88 11.63
N THR A 165 11.96 -36.04 11.95
CA THR A 165 11.21 -37.28 12.21
C THR A 165 10.35 -37.17 13.47
N SER A 166 10.90 -36.56 14.53
CA SER A 166 10.19 -36.28 15.78
C SER A 166 9.18 -35.13 15.68
N ARG A 167 9.11 -34.44 14.54
CA ARG A 167 8.29 -33.23 14.31
C ARG A 167 8.63 -32.04 15.21
N ALA A 168 9.81 -32.05 15.84
CA ALA A 168 10.35 -30.86 16.50
C ALA A 168 10.67 -29.75 15.47
N VAL A 169 11.03 -30.16 14.25
CA VAL A 169 11.09 -29.31 13.06
C VAL A 169 9.97 -29.74 12.12
N VAL A 170 9.10 -28.80 11.76
CA VAL A 170 7.99 -29.08 10.84
C VAL A 170 8.56 -29.36 9.45
N PRO A 171 8.16 -30.46 8.77
CA PRO A 171 8.61 -30.72 7.40
C PRO A 171 8.18 -29.61 6.44
N THR A 172 8.95 -29.44 5.37
CA THR A 172 8.77 -28.46 4.29
C THR A 172 7.58 -28.75 3.38
N ASN A 173 6.42 -29.05 3.95
CA ASN A 173 5.22 -29.38 3.20
C ASN A 173 4.09 -28.45 3.63
N TRP A 174 3.56 -27.68 2.68
CA TRP A 174 2.24 -27.10 2.85
C TRP A 174 1.22 -28.24 2.75
N TYR A 175 0.36 -28.37 3.76
CA TYR A 175 -0.93 -29.01 3.57
C TYR A 175 -1.62 -28.28 2.41
N LYS A 176 -1.87 -28.97 1.29
CA LYS A 176 -2.81 -28.49 0.29
C LYS A 176 -4.17 -28.45 1.00
N TRP A 177 -4.67 -27.27 1.33
CA TRP A 177 -6.05 -27.13 1.80
C TRP A 177 -6.93 -27.46 0.60
N ASP A 178 -7.44 -28.69 0.57
CA ASP A 178 -8.36 -29.13 -0.47
C ASP A 178 -9.71 -28.49 -0.19
N TYR A 179 -10.09 -27.48 -0.96
CA TYR A 179 -11.39 -26.82 -0.86
C TYR A 179 -12.53 -27.68 -1.45
N SER A 180 -12.26 -28.93 -1.85
CA SER A 180 -13.23 -29.81 -2.51
C SER A 180 -14.12 -30.62 -1.56
N SER A 181 -14.51 -30.05 -0.42
CA SER A 181 -15.58 -30.60 0.40
C SER A 181 -16.59 -29.52 0.79
N LYS A 182 -17.51 -29.26 -0.13
CA LYS A 182 -18.88 -28.84 0.18
C LYS A 182 -19.84 -29.81 -0.49
#